data_AF-A0A958D572-F1
#
_entry.id   AF-A0A958D572-F1
#
_cell.length_a   1.000
_cell.length_b   1.000
_cell.length_c   1.000
_cell.angle_alpha   90.00
_cell.angle_beta   90.00
_cell.angle_gamma   90.00
#
_symmetry.space_group_name_H-M   'P 1'
#
loop_
_entity.id
_entity.type
_entity.pdbx_description
1 polymer ?
#
loop_
_entity_poly.entity_id
_entity_poly.type
_entity_poly.pdbx_seq_one_letter_code
_entity_poly.pdbx_strand_id
1 'polypeptide(L)'
;LGEPPNETLIDFALFCRDGRIAVLCETTPDPDPDLRERRPADYELVAGGWQVMQLSEREINENMAACVDRVAALVRQLGGQAATAD
;
A
#
# COMPACT_ATOMS: atom_id res chain seq x y z
N LEU A 1 -26.65 10.21 -3.54
CA LEU A 1 -25.48 9.65 -4.24
C LEU A 1 -24.76 8.83 -3.19
N GLY A 2 -24.94 7.50 -3.23
CA GLY A 2 -24.22 6.62 -2.31
C GLY A 2 -22.73 6.70 -2.62
N GLU A 3 -21.90 6.71 -1.59
CA GLU A 3 -20.45 6.66 -1.78
C GLU A 3 -20.08 5.47 -2.66
N PRO A 4 -19.17 5.65 -3.64
CA PRO A 4 -18.72 4.53 -4.44
C PRO A 4 -18.14 3.44 -3.52
N PRO A 5 -18.36 2.16 -3.84
CA PRO A 5 -17.97 1.06 -2.96
C PRO A 5 -16.44 1.08 -2.78
N ASN A 6 -16.00 1.35 -1.55
CA ASN A 6 -14.63 1.18 -1.03
C ASN A 6 -13.53 1.24 -2.09
N GLU A 7 -13.41 2.37 -2.77
CA GLU A 7 -12.25 2.63 -3.61
C GLU A 7 -11.05 2.80 -2.70
N THR A 8 -10.10 1.88 -2.79
CA THR A 8 -8.81 2.00 -2.11
C THR A 8 -8.12 3.27 -2.59
N LEU A 9 -7.97 4.23 -1.67
CA LEU A 9 -7.18 5.42 -1.91
C LEU A 9 -5.70 5.05 -1.80
N ILE A 10 -4.93 5.44 -2.82
CA ILE A 10 -3.47 5.31 -2.80
C ILE A 10 -2.93 6.55 -2.10
N ASP A 11 -2.34 6.39 -0.93
CA ASP A 11 -1.69 7.50 -0.22
C ASP A 11 -0.37 7.89 -0.89
N PHE A 12 0.41 6.89 -1.32
CA PHE A 12 1.65 7.14 -2.05
C PHE A 12 1.82 6.19 -3.23
N ALA A 13 2.17 6.75 -4.38
CA ALA A 13 2.58 6.02 -5.57
C ALA A 13 4.08 6.21 -5.79
N LEU A 14 4.85 5.11 -5.77
CA LEU A 14 6.29 5.13 -5.94
C LEU A 14 6.66 4.40 -7.23
N PHE A 15 7.40 5.08 -8.11
CA PHE A 15 7.91 4.50 -9.35
C PHE A 15 9.38 4.16 -9.17
N CYS A 16 9.71 2.90 -9.37
CA CYS A 16 11.07 2.39 -9.30
C CYS A 16 11.50 1.90 -10.69
N ARG A 17 12.76 1.49 -10.84
CA ARG A 17 13.29 1.06 -12.13
C ARG A 17 12.61 -0.20 -12.65
N ASP A 18 12.42 -1.16 -11.74
CA ASP A 18 11.97 -2.51 -12.06
C ASP A 18 10.51 -2.76 -11.62
N GLY A 19 9.76 -1.70 -11.30
CA GLY A 19 8.36 -1.81 -10.90
C GLY A 19 7.79 -0.55 -10.26
N ARG A 20 6.57 -0.67 -9.74
CA ARG A 20 5.83 0.42 -9.10
C ARG A 20 5.12 -0.08 -7.85
N ILE A 21 5.11 0.76 -6.82
CA ILE A 21 4.56 0.45 -5.50
C ILE A 21 3.39 1.39 -5.22
N ALA A 22 2.27 0.84 -4.77
CA ALA A 22 1.19 1.59 -4.17
C ALA A 22 1.24 1.36 -2.65
N VAL A 23 1.40 2.43 -1.87
CA VAL A 23 1.35 2.39 -0.41
C VAL A 23 -0.02 2.91 0.03
N LEU A 24 -0.71 2.10 0.81
CA LEU A 24 -2.07 2.31 1.29
C LEU A 24 -2.00 2.34 2.82
N CYS A 25 -2.43 3.44 3.41
CA CYS A 25 -2.54 3.60 4.85
C CYS A 25 -3.99 3.28 5.25
N GLU A 26 -4.21 2.10 5.82
CA GLU A 26 -5.55 1.70 6.25
C GLU A 26 -5.98 2.51 7.48
N THR A 27 -7.10 3.20 7.35
CA THR A 27 -7.74 3.93 8.45
C THR A 27 -8.82 3.10 9.16
N THR A 28 -9.23 1.95 8.63
CA THR A 28 -10.11 1.00 9.32
C THR A 28 -10.17 -0.32 8.54
N PRO A 29 -10.06 -1.50 9.21
CA PRO A 29 -10.39 -2.75 8.55
C PRO A 29 -11.91 -2.81 8.35
N ASP A 30 -12.35 -3.08 7.13
CA ASP A 30 -13.75 -3.34 6.81
C ASP A 30 -14.20 -4.59 7.58
N PRO A 31 -15.14 -4.49 8.55
CA PRO A 31 -15.43 -5.57 9.49
C PRO A 31 -16.37 -6.64 8.93
N ASP A 32 -16.56 -6.72 7.60
CA ASP A 32 -17.56 -7.61 7.01
C ASP A 32 -16.94 -8.89 6.41
N PRO A 33 -16.93 -10.02 7.15
CA PRO A 33 -16.42 -11.29 6.66
C PRO A 33 -17.32 -11.99 5.62
N ASP A 34 -18.50 -11.46 5.30
CA ASP A 34 -19.53 -12.19 4.55
C ASP A 34 -19.56 -11.97 3.02
N LEU A 35 -18.62 -11.22 2.44
CA LEU A 35 -18.59 -10.99 0.99
C LEU A 35 -17.45 -11.74 0.29
N ARG A 36 -17.58 -13.07 0.20
CA ARG A 36 -16.75 -13.95 -0.68
C ARG A 36 -16.71 -13.51 -2.15
N GLU A 37 -17.60 -12.62 -2.57
CA GLU A 37 -17.72 -12.12 -3.95
C GLU A 37 -17.08 -10.73 -4.15
N ARG A 38 -16.61 -10.04 -3.11
CA ARG A 38 -15.90 -8.77 -3.30
C ARG A 38 -14.49 -9.05 -3.81
N ARG A 39 -14.16 -8.47 -4.97
CA ARG A 39 -12.77 -8.41 -5.42
C ARG A 39 -11.96 -7.71 -4.31
N PRO A 40 -10.75 -8.22 -3.99
CA PRO A 40 -9.83 -7.49 -3.13
C PRO A 40 -9.73 -6.04 -3.60
N ALA A 41 -9.74 -5.09 -2.68
CA ALA A 41 -9.79 -3.67 -3.02
C ALA A 41 -8.52 -3.21 -3.79
N ASP A 42 -7.47 -4.01 -3.73
CA ASP A 42 -6.21 -3.86 -4.47
C ASP A 42 -6.18 -4.59 -5.83
N TYR A 43 -7.27 -5.26 -6.25
CA TYR A 43 -7.29 -6.10 -7.45
C TYR A 43 -6.84 -5.35 -8.71
N GLU A 44 -7.38 -4.15 -8.95
CA GLU A 44 -7.03 -3.35 -10.12
C GLU A 44 -5.55 -2.89 -10.09
N LEU A 45 -4.99 -2.68 -8.90
CA LEU A 45 -3.57 -2.35 -8.73
C LEU A 45 -2.70 -3.55 -9.07
N VAL A 46 -3.01 -4.72 -8.51
CA VAL A 46 -2.27 -5.94 -8.77
C VAL A 46 -2.38 -6.36 -10.24
N ALA A 47 -3.58 -6.28 -10.83
CA ALA A 47 -3.79 -6.54 -12.26
C ALA A 47 -3.03 -5.55 -13.15
N GLY A 48 -2.86 -4.31 -12.67
CA GLY A 48 -1.99 -3.32 -13.28
C GLY A 48 -0.49 -3.56 -13.06
N GLY A 49 -0.06 -4.60 -12.35
CA GLY A 49 1.35 -4.86 -12.07
C GLY A 49 1.95 -3.93 -11.02
N TRP A 50 1.13 -3.36 -10.14
CA TRP A 50 1.60 -2.68 -8.94
C TRP A 50 1.90 -3.70 -7.83
N GLN A 51 2.96 -3.44 -7.08
CA GLN A 51 3.15 -4.05 -5.77
C GLN A 51 2.42 -3.21 -4.72
N VAL A 52 1.52 -3.83 -3.97
CA VAL A 52 0.67 -3.12 -3.01
C VAL A 52 1.20 -3.36 -1.60
N MET A 53 1.44 -2.28 -0.87
CA MET A 53 1.86 -2.32 0.53
C MET A 53 0.81 -1.61 1.38
N GLN A 54 0.09 -2.40 2.19
CA GLN A 54 -0.83 -1.87 3.20
C GLN A 54 -0.10 -1.67 4.52
N LEU A 55 -0.34 -0.52 5.14
CA LEU A 55 0.14 -0.15 6.47
C LEU A 55 -1.07 0.24 7.31
N SER A 56 -1.34 -0.50 8.37
CA SER A 56 -2.44 -0.15 9.28
C SER A 56 -2.09 1.05 10.16
N GLU A 57 -3.09 1.84 10.55
CA GLU A 57 -2.91 2.90 11.55
C GLU A 57 -2.19 2.39 12.82
N ARG A 58 -2.49 1.16 13.24
CA ARG A 58 -1.82 0.53 14.39
C ARG A 58 -0.32 0.33 14.15
N GLU A 59 0.09 -0.24 13.00
CA GLU A 59 1.51 -0.42 12.68
C GLU A 59 2.25 0.91 12.60
N ILE A 60 1.62 1.92 11.98
CA ILE A 60 2.17 3.26 11.82
C ILE A 60 2.39 3.92 13.20
N ASN A 61 1.41 3.82 14.09
CA ASN A 61 1.48 4.40 15.43
C ASN A 61 2.41 3.63 16.38
N GLU A 62 2.45 2.29 16.29
CA GLU A 62 3.32 1.47 17.14
C GLU A 62 4.80 1.55 16.73
N ASN A 63 5.09 1.59 15.42
CA ASN A 63 6.46 1.61 14.93
C ASN A 63 6.58 2.20 13.51
N MET A 64 6.48 3.53 13.43
CA MET A 64 6.68 4.29 12.20
C MET A 64 8.02 3.98 11.51
N ALA A 65 9.12 3.84 12.27
CA ALA A 65 10.43 3.58 11.69
C ALA A 65 10.47 2.25 10.92
N ALA A 66 9.88 1.19 11.50
CA ALA A 66 9.77 -0.10 10.82
C ALA A 66 8.89 -0.04 9.54
N CYS A 67 7.85 0.80 9.54
CA CYS A 67 7.03 1.02 8.35
C CYS A 67 7.84 1.67 7.23
N VAL A 68 8.59 2.73 7.56
CA VAL A 68 9.50 3.40 6.61
C VAL A 68 10.57 2.44 6.10
N ASP A 69 11.16 1.63 6.97
CA ASP A 69 12.18 0.65 6.58
C ASP A 69 11.63 -0.41 5.62
N ARG A 70 10.38 -0.87 5.82
CA ARG A 70 9.69 -1.79 4.91
C ARG A 70 9.48 -1.15 3.53
N VAL A 71 8.98 0.09 3.48
CA VAL A 71 8.82 0.83 2.22
C VAL A 71 10.17 1.01 1.53
N ALA A 72 11.19 1.45 2.25
CA ALA A 72 12.53 1.66 1.72
C ALA A 72 13.17 0.36 1.21
N ALA A 73 12.97 -0.76 1.90
CA ALA A 73 13.42 -2.07 1.46
C ALA A 73 12.78 -2.48 0.13
N LEU A 74 11.47 -2.25 -0.02
CA LEU A 74 10.76 -2.55 -1.27
C LEU A 74 11.21 -1.65 -2.42
N VAL A 75 11.38 -0.35 -2.15
CA VAL A 75 11.95 0.61 -3.11
C VAL A 75 13.33 0.15 -3.59
N ARG A 76 14.23 -0.25 -2.66
CA ARG A 76 15.57 -0.76 -3.01
C ARG A 76 15.49 -2.05 -3.84
N GLN A 77 14.59 -2.97 -3.48
CA GLN A 77 14.38 -4.22 -4.21
C GLN A 77 13.96 -3.97 -5.66
N LEU A 78 13.15 -2.94 -5.93
CA LEU A 78 12.71 -2.56 -7.27
C LEU A 78 13.66 -1.58 -7.99
N GLY A 79 14.90 -1.45 -7.50
CA GLY A 79 15.92 -0.60 -8.13
C GLY A 79 15.70 0.89 -7.96
N GLY A 80 14.86 1.31 -7.01
CA GLY A 80 14.73 2.69 -6.56
C GLY A 80 15.90 3.09 -5.67
N GLN A 81 16.25 4.38 -5.70
CA GLN A 81 17.30 4.93 -4.84
C GLN A 81 16.67 5.40 -3.53
N ALA A 82 17.02 4.76 -2.41
CA ALA A 82 16.83 5.37 -1.11
C ALA A 82 17.88 6.48 -0.97
N ALA A 83 17.47 7.69 -0.58
CA ALA A 83 18.43 8.75 -0.27
C ALA A 83 19.42 8.21 0.77
N THR A 84 20.70 8.20 0.43
CA THR A 84 21.76 8.02 1.42
C THR A 84 21.80 9.28 2.25
N ALA A 85 21.60 9.14 3.57
CA ALA A 85 21.94 10.22 4.49
C ALA A 85 23.48 10.35 4.48
N ASP A 86 23.98 11.36 3.79
CA ASP A 86 25.36 11.84 3.92
C ASP A 86 25.53 12.62 5.22
#